data_AF-A0A7L4MPP1-F1
#
_entry.id   AF-A0A7L4MPP1-F1
#
_cell.length_a   1.000
_cell.length_b   1.000
_cell.length_c   1.000
_cell.angle_alpha   90.00
_cell.angle_beta   90.00
_cell.angle_gamma   90.00
#
_symmetry.space_group_name_H-M   'P 1'
#
loop_
_entity.id
_entity.type
_entity.pdbx_description
1 polymer ?
#
loop_
_entity_poly.entity_id
_entity_poly.type
_entity_poly.pdbx_seq_one_letter_code
_entity_poly.pdbx_strand_id
1 'polypeptide(L)'
;QERVEAVNMAEGIIHDTESKMEEFKDQLPADECNKLKEEIAKMRELLARKDSETGENIRQAATSLQQASLKLFEMAYKKMASEREGSGSPGDQKEEKQ
;
A
#
# COMPACT_ATOMS: atom_id res chain seq x y z
N GLN A 1 19.76 21.39 2.86
CA GLN A 1 19.55 20.48 1.71
C GLN A 1 18.78 19.24 2.14
N GLU A 2 19.25 18.56 3.18
CA GLU A 2 18.65 17.33 3.71
C GLU A 2 17.11 17.35 3.91
N ARG A 3 16.56 18.43 4.46
CA ARG A 3 15.10 18.58 4.62
C ARG A 3 14.36 18.64 3.28
N VAL A 4 14.93 19.32 2.29
CA VAL A 4 14.32 19.45 0.96
C VAL A 4 14.26 18.08 0.28
N GLU A 5 15.33 17.28 0.40
CA GLU A 5 15.36 15.91 -0.13
C GLU A 5 14.34 15.01 0.58
N ALA A 6 14.21 15.14 1.91
CA ALA A 6 13.20 14.43 2.69
C ALA A 6 11.77 14.79 2.25
N VAL A 7 11.49 16.07 2.01
CA VAL A 7 10.20 16.56 1.53
C VAL A 7 9.91 16.00 0.13
N ASN A 8 10.86 16.09 -0.80
CA ASN A 8 10.68 15.57 -2.16
C ASN A 8 10.44 14.05 -2.15
N MET A 9 11.16 13.31 -1.30
CA MET A 9 10.95 11.87 -1.11
C MET A 9 9.54 11.57 -0.59
N ALA A 10 9.09 12.32 0.43
CA ALA A 10 7.77 12.17 1.00
C ALA A 10 6.65 12.45 -0.02
N GLU A 11 6.78 13.53 -0.80
CA GLU A 11 5.83 13.88 -1.86
C GLU A 11 5.76 12.79 -2.94
N GLY A 12 6.91 12.24 -3.33
CA GLY A 12 6.98 11.11 -4.25
C GLY A 12 6.26 9.87 -3.70
N ILE A 13 6.53 9.50 -2.44
CA ILE A 13 5.91 8.33 -1.80
C ILE A 13 4.38 8.51 -1.65
N ILE A 14 3.91 9.71 -1.30
CA ILE A 14 2.48 10.02 -1.24
C ILE A 14 1.86 9.79 -2.62
N HIS A 15 2.44 10.36 -3.67
CA HIS A 15 1.91 10.25 -5.03
C HIS A 15 1.88 8.81 -5.52
N ASP A 16 2.99 8.08 -5.37
CA ASP A 16 3.09 6.67 -5.78
C ASP A 16 2.09 5.79 -5.02
N THR A 17 1.90 6.06 -3.72
CA THR A 17 0.96 5.31 -2.90
C THR A 17 -0.48 5.61 -3.32
N GLU A 18 -0.85 6.87 -3.54
CA GLU A 18 -2.17 7.26 -4.02
C GLU A 18 -2.49 6.64 -5.39
N SER A 19 -1.55 6.69 -6.34
CA SER A 19 -1.74 6.09 -7.67
C SER A 19 -1.99 4.58 -7.57
N LYS A 20 -1.11 3.86 -6.86
CA LYS A 20 -1.25 2.41 -6.71
C LYS A 20 -2.53 2.05 -5.95
N MET A 21 -2.90 2.82 -4.93
CA MET A 21 -4.14 2.57 -4.20
C MET A 21 -5.37 2.68 -5.10
N GLU A 22 -5.38 3.65 -6.02
CA GLU A 22 -6.47 3.81 -6.98
C GLU A 22 -6.47 2.69 -8.03
N GLU A 23 -5.29 2.32 -8.54
CA GLU A 23 -5.11 1.21 -9.52
C GLU A 23 -5.58 -0.14 -8.96
N PHE A 24 -5.33 -0.39 -7.68
CA PHE A 24 -5.65 -1.67 -7.04
C PHE A 24 -6.89 -1.60 -6.13
N LYS A 25 -7.64 -0.49 -6.10
CA LYS A 25 -8.72 -0.26 -5.11
C LYS A 25 -9.75 -1.39 -4.98
N ASP A 26 -10.06 -2.07 -6.09
CA ASP A 26 -11.03 -3.17 -6.12
C ASP A 26 -10.47 -4.48 -5.52
N GLN A 27 -9.14 -4.59 -5.43
CA GLN A 27 -8.41 -5.74 -4.90
C GLN A 27 -7.94 -5.51 -3.45
N LEU A 28 -7.89 -4.25 -3.01
CA LEU A 28 -7.42 -3.88 -1.67
C LEU A 28 -8.56 -3.95 -0.64
N PRO A 29 -8.29 -4.43 0.59
CA PRO A 29 -9.25 -4.33 1.68
C PRO A 29 -9.58 -2.87 2.03
N ALA A 30 -10.86 -2.52 2.06
CA ALA A 30 -11.32 -1.15 2.33
C ALA A 30 -10.80 -0.59 3.67
N ASP A 31 -10.75 -1.42 4.73
CA ASP A 31 -10.23 -1.01 6.04
C ASP A 31 -8.75 -0.62 6.00
N GLU A 32 -7.93 -1.40 5.29
CA GLU A 32 -6.50 -1.11 5.17
C GLU A 32 -6.26 0.08 4.22
N CYS A 33 -7.08 0.24 3.18
CA CYS A 33 -7.07 1.46 2.37
C CYS A 33 -7.38 2.71 3.20
N ASN A 34 -8.37 2.65 4.09
CA ASN A 34 -8.72 3.79 4.93
C ASN A 34 -7.56 4.16 5.87
N LYS A 35 -6.91 3.16 6.50
CA LYS A 35 -5.71 3.39 7.32
C LYS A 35 -4.59 4.04 6.51
N LEU A 36 -4.34 3.57 5.28
CA LEU A 36 -3.28 4.12 4.45
C LEU A 36 -3.59 5.56 4.00
N LYS A 37 -4.86 5.87 3.73
CA LYS A 37 -5.33 7.25 3.47
C LYS A 37 -5.12 8.16 4.67
N GLU A 38 -5.36 7.68 5.89
CA GLU A 38 -5.07 8.45 7.12
C GLU A 38 -3.57 8.73 7.27
N GLU A 39 -2.70 7.76 6.99
CA GLU A 39 -1.24 7.97 7.03
C GLU A 39 -0.77 8.96 5.96
N ILE A 40 -1.35 8.91 4.75
CA ILE A 40 -1.10 9.93 3.71
C ILE A 40 -1.52 11.32 4.19
N ALA A 41 -2.70 11.44 4.82
CA ALA A 41 -3.19 12.70 5.34
C ALA A 41 -2.25 13.27 6.42
N LYS A 42 -1.82 12.42 7.38
CA LYS A 42 -0.82 12.80 8.39
C LYS A 42 0.50 13.24 7.76
N MET A 43 0.95 12.55 6.71
CA MET A 43 2.17 12.92 6.01
C MET A 43 2.03 14.28 5.32
N ARG A 44 0.90 14.55 4.67
CA ARG A 44 0.59 15.85 4.06
C ARG A 44 0.55 16.97 5.11
N GLU A 45 -0.05 16.73 6.27
CA GLU A 45 -0.04 17.69 7.39
C GLU A 45 1.37 17.95 7.91
N LEU A 46 2.19 16.90 8.05
CA LEU A 46 3.59 17.00 8.45
C LEU A 46 4.40 17.83 7.43
N LEU A 47 4.16 17.63 6.14
CA LEU A 47 4.77 18.44 5.08
C LEU A 47 4.26 19.89 5.06
N ALA A 48 3.02 20.15 5.46
CA ALA A 48 2.51 21.52 5.59
C ALA A 48 3.23 22.31 6.70
N ARG A 49 3.67 21.63 7.76
CA ARG A 49 4.49 22.20 8.84
C ARG A 49 5.99 21.88 8.71
N LYS A 50 6.47 21.53 7.52
CA LYS A 50 7.86 21.13 7.26
C LYS A 50 8.91 22.14 7.76
N ASP A 51 8.58 23.42 7.83
CA ASP A 51 9.50 24.44 8.32
C ASP A 51 9.79 24.32 9.83
N SER A 52 8.87 23.70 10.57
CA SER A 52 9.00 23.39 12.00
C SER A 52 9.44 21.95 12.28
N GLU A 53 9.67 21.15 11.23
CA GLU A 53 10.07 19.74 11.34
C GLU A 53 11.52 19.52 10.89
N THR A 54 12.10 18.42 11.37
CA THR A 54 13.44 17.99 10.97
C THR A 54 13.36 17.14 9.70
N GLY A 55 14.43 17.16 8.89
CA GLY A 55 14.52 16.27 7.72
C GLY A 55 14.44 14.78 8.10
N GLU A 56 14.94 14.42 9.28
CA GLU A 56 14.86 13.06 9.80
C GLU A 56 13.44 12.63 10.14
N ASN A 57 12.66 13.48 10.82
CA ASN A 57 11.24 13.20 11.10
C ASN A 57 10.45 12.97 9.81
N ILE A 58 10.67 13.83 8.81
CA ILE A 58 10.01 13.71 7.49
C ILE A 58 10.41 12.40 6.81
N ARG A 59 11.69 12.04 6.80
CA ARG A 59 12.14 10.75 6.22
C ARG A 59 11.58 9.55 6.95
N GLN A 60 11.54 9.56 8.28
CA GLN A 60 10.99 8.45 9.06
C GLN A 60 9.51 8.26 8.75
N ALA A 61 8.72 9.34 8.78
CA ALA A 61 7.30 9.29 8.44
C ALA A 61 7.07 8.83 6.99
N ALA A 62 7.87 9.32 6.04
CA ALA A 62 7.83 8.88 4.64
C ALA A 62 8.14 7.37 4.51
N THR A 63 9.16 6.89 5.21
CA THR A 63 9.56 5.47 5.21
C THR A 63 8.45 4.60 5.80
N SER A 64 7.82 5.03 6.90
CA SER A 64 6.69 4.33 7.49
C SER A 64 5.49 4.24 6.53
N LEU A 65 5.16 5.34 5.84
CA LEU A 65 4.11 5.34 4.82
C LEU A 65 4.44 4.35 3.68
N GLN A 66 5.68 4.35 3.19
CA GLN A 66 6.13 3.42 2.16
C GLN A 66 6.02 1.95 2.61
N GLN A 67 6.40 1.64 3.86
CA GLN A 67 6.27 0.28 4.41
C GLN A 67 4.81 -0.14 4.54
N ALA A 68 3.94 0.75 5.01
CA ALA A 68 2.50 0.48 5.10
C ALA A 68 1.89 0.20 3.71
N SER A 69 2.28 1.01 2.72
CA SER A 69 1.94 0.85 1.31
C SER A 69 2.36 -0.52 0.77
N LEU A 70 3.64 -0.90 0.91
CA LEU A 70 4.14 -2.20 0.47
C LEU A 70 3.41 -3.38 1.12
N LYS A 71 3.16 -3.31 2.43
CA LYS A 71 2.45 -4.36 3.15
C LYS A 71 1.02 -4.54 2.64
N LEU A 72 0.31 -3.44 2.34
CA LEU A 72 -1.03 -3.49 1.77
C LEU A 72 -1.05 -4.21 0.42
N PHE A 73 -0.13 -3.84 -0.48
CA PHE A 73 -0.04 -4.48 -1.80
C PHE A 73 0.40 -5.95 -1.72
N GLU A 74 1.32 -6.31 -0.83
CA GLU A 74 1.65 -7.71 -0.58
C GLU A 74 0.43 -8.52 -0.12
N MET A 75 -0.37 -7.97 0.80
CA MET A 75 -1.57 -8.64 1.30
C MET A 75 -2.60 -8.85 0.19
N ALA A 76 -2.82 -7.85 -0.66
CA ALA A 76 -3.72 -7.96 -1.79
C ALA A 76 -3.24 -9.00 -2.82
N TYR A 77 -1.94 -9.01 -3.13
CA TYR A 77 -1.35 -10.00 -4.04
C TYR A 77 -1.47 -11.41 -3.49
N LYS A 78 -1.13 -11.61 -2.21
CA LYS A 78 -1.27 -12.92 -1.52
C LYS A 78 -2.72 -13.39 -1.54
N LYS A 79 -3.69 -12.52 -1.24
CA LYS A 79 -5.11 -12.85 -1.29
C LYS A 79 -5.55 -13.29 -2.69
N MET A 80 -5.19 -12.53 -3.73
CA MET A 80 -5.52 -12.90 -5.11
C MET A 80 -4.88 -14.21 -5.56
N ALA A 81 -3.63 -14.47 -5.17
CA ALA A 81 -2.95 -15.73 -5.48
C ALA A 81 -3.67 -16.91 -4.83
N SER A 82 -4.03 -16.80 -3.55
CA SER A 82 -4.77 -17.83 -2.82
C SER A 82 -6.18 -18.08 -3.38
N GLU A 83 -6.90 -17.05 -3.84
CA GLU A 83 -8.21 -17.23 -4.49
C GLU A 83 -8.12 -17.91 -5.86
N ARG A 84 -6.99 -17.71 -6.58
CA ARG A 84 -6.71 -18.42 -7.84
C ARG A 84 -6.42 -19.89 -7.65
N GLU A 85 -5.69 -20.26 -6.60
CA GLU A 85 -5.38 -21.67 -6.29
C GLU A 85 -6.59 -22.42 -5.66
N GLY A 86 -7.52 -21.70 -5.01
CA GLY A 86 -8.76 -22.26 -4.46
C GLY A 86 -9.87 -22.55 -5.48
N SER A 87 -9.71 -22.12 -6.73
CA SER A 87 -10.70 -22.33 -7.81
C SER A 87 -10.44 -23.60 -8.64
N GLY A 88 -9.51 -24.46 -8.21
CA GLY A 88 -9.40 -25.84 -8.69
C GLY A 88 -10.34 -26.75 -7.91
N SER A 89 -11.61 -26.86 -8.33
CA SER A 89 -12.44 -27.99 -7.89
C SER A 89 -11.73 -29.32 -8.26
N PRO A 90 -11.55 -30.26 -7.32
CA PRO A 90 -11.41 -31.67 -7.66
C PRO A 90 -12.80 -32.16 -8.08
N GLY A 91 -13.22 -31.81 -9.29
CA GLY A 91 -14.43 -32.31 -9.92
C GLY A 91 -14.16 -33.67 -10.54
N ASP A 92 -14.30 -34.70 -9.72
CA ASP A 92 -14.97 -35.97 -10.04
C ASP A 92 -15.04 -36.35 -11.54
N GLN A 93 -14.17 -37.26 -11.96
CA GLN A 93 -14.53 -38.27 -12.96
C GLN A 93 -14.33 -39.63 -12.33
N LYS A 94 -15.39 -40.05 -11.63
CA LYS A 94 -15.67 -41.44 -11.31
C LYS A 94 -15.86 -42.24 -12.61
N GLU A 95 -15.28 -43.44 -12.60
CA GLU A 95 -15.52 -44.61 -13.47
C GLU A 95 -16.42 -44.45 -14.71
N GLU A 96 -15.89 -44.81 -15.87
CA GLU A 96 -16.69 -45.61 -16.80
C GLU A 96 -15.88 -46.81 -17.32
N LYS A 97 -16.51 -47.96 -17.12
CA LYS A 97 -16.10 -49.32 -17.41
C LYS A 97 -16.62 -49.65 -18.81
N GLN A 98 -15.74 -49.96 -19.76
CA GLN A 98 -16.00 -50.91 -20.84
C GLN A 98 -14.72 -51.35 -21.55
#